data_AF-A0A1G1GNC2-F1
#
_entry.id   AF-A0A1G1GNC2-F1
#
_cell.length_a   1.000
_cell.length_b   1.000
_cell.length_c   1.000
_cell.angle_alpha   90.00
_cell.angle_beta   90.00
_cell.angle_gamma   90.00
#
_symmetry.space_group_name_H-M   'P 1'
#
loop_
_entity.id
_entity.type
_entity.pdbx_description
1 polymer ?
#
loop_
_entity_poly.entity_id
_entity_poly.type
_entity_poly.pdbx_seq_one_letter_code
_entity_poly.pdbx_strand_id
1 'polypeptide(L)'
;MKNETVKAGMKIGATIGGLVFLVLGIVPGFYFGSYGTLILLQKLMGGTVEPTLIVRAVIVMGIAVGIACAAAVSIVVGGLLGTAMGYVVSAPAIMREKKEAAVKA
;
A
#
# COMPACT_ATOMS: atom_id res chain seq x y z
N MET A 1 25.98 9.58 -0.17
CA MET A 1 25.28 8.40 0.40
C MET A 1 23.78 8.61 0.69
N LYS A 2 23.33 9.81 1.09
CA LYS A 2 21.95 10.11 1.55
C LYS A 2 20.80 9.65 0.63
N ASN A 3 21.00 9.68 -0.69
CA ASN A 3 19.95 9.34 -1.67
C ASN A 3 19.84 7.83 -1.94
N GLU A 4 20.94 7.09 -1.81
CA GLU A 4 20.99 5.66 -2.15
C GLU A 4 20.35 4.81 -1.06
N THR A 5 20.69 5.06 0.21
CA THR A 5 20.11 4.34 1.36
C THR A 5 18.60 4.61 1.49
N VAL A 6 18.16 5.84 1.20
CA VAL A 6 16.74 6.21 1.22
C VAL A 6 15.98 5.59 0.04
N LYS A 7 16.55 5.59 -1.17
CA LYS A 7 15.97 4.86 -2.32
C LYS A 7 15.89 3.36 -2.09
N ALA A 8 16.92 2.77 -1.48
CA ALA A 8 16.93 1.36 -1.11
C ALA A 8 15.83 1.07 -0.08
N GLY A 9 15.74 1.88 0.98
CA GLY A 9 14.69 1.79 1.99
C GLY A 9 13.29 1.89 1.39
N MET A 10 13.05 2.83 0.47
CA MET A 10 11.76 2.96 -0.24
C MET A 10 11.41 1.71 -1.04
N LYS A 11 12.36 1.18 -1.83
CA LYS A 11 12.13 -0.03 -2.64
C LYS A 11 11.82 -1.24 -1.76
N ILE A 12 12.62 -1.45 -0.72
CA ILE A 12 12.45 -2.57 0.23
C ILE A 12 11.10 -2.43 0.94
N GLY A 13 10.77 -1.23 1.44
CA GLY A 13 9.50 -0.96 2.08
C GLY A 13 8.30 -1.19 1.16
N ALA A 14 8.38 -0.75 -0.09
CA ALA A 14 7.33 -0.96 -1.09
C ALA A 14 7.14 -2.45 -1.43
N THR A 15 8.24 -3.19 -1.57
CA THR A 15 8.20 -4.64 -1.80
C THR A 15 7.60 -5.38 -0.61
N ILE A 16 8.02 -5.07 0.61
CA ILE A 16 7.44 -5.67 1.83
C ILE A 16 5.96 -5.31 1.95
N GLY A 17 5.59 -4.06 1.70
CA GLY A 17 4.19 -3.63 1.69
C GLY A 17 3.34 -4.42 0.69
N GLY A 18 3.86 -4.66 -0.52
CA GLY A 18 3.22 -5.54 -1.52
C GLY A 18 3.12 -7.00 -1.06
N LEU A 19 4.13 -7.52 -0.37
CA LEU A 19 4.15 -8.89 0.14
C LEU A 19 3.15 -9.10 1.29
N VAL A 20 3.07 -8.11 2.20
CA VAL A 20 2.05 -8.06 3.27
C VAL A 20 0.65 -7.97 2.66
N PHE A 21 0.48 -7.18 1.60
CA PHE A 21 -0.78 -7.15 0.86
C PHE A 21 -1.14 -8.51 0.27
N LEU A 22 -0.19 -9.24 -0.31
CA LEU A 22 -0.45 -10.55 -0.89
C LEU A 22 -0.96 -11.55 0.16
N VAL A 23 -0.36 -11.54 1.35
CA VAL A 23 -0.68 -12.51 2.43
C VAL A 23 -1.92 -12.10 3.23
N LEU A 24 -2.06 -10.82 3.54
CA LEU A 24 -3.07 -10.31 4.49
C LEU A 24 -4.06 -9.33 3.86
N GLY A 25 -3.72 -8.71 2.73
CA GLY A 25 -4.50 -7.64 2.11
C GLY A 25 -5.46 -8.10 0.99
N ILE A 26 -5.17 -9.22 0.32
CA ILE A 26 -6.04 -9.75 -0.75
C ILE A 26 -7.42 -10.09 -0.21
N VAL A 27 -7.49 -10.77 0.93
CA VAL A 27 -8.77 -11.16 1.55
C VAL A 27 -9.61 -9.91 1.87
N PRO A 28 -9.18 -8.96 2.70
CA PRO A 28 -9.97 -7.76 2.97
C PRO A 28 -10.23 -6.93 1.71
N GLY A 29 -9.31 -6.85 0.74
CA GLY A 29 -9.55 -6.17 -0.54
C GLY A 29 -10.67 -6.82 -1.35
N PHE A 30 -10.73 -8.16 -1.37
CA PHE A 30 -11.79 -8.94 -2.01
C PHE A 30 -13.12 -8.72 -1.30
N TYR A 31 -13.15 -8.80 0.03
CA TYR A 31 -14.36 -8.56 0.83
C TYR A 31 -14.88 -7.13 0.65
N PHE A 32 -14.00 -6.13 0.74
CA PHE A 32 -14.40 -4.73 0.62
C PHE A 32 -14.94 -4.43 -0.77
N GLY A 33 -14.28 -4.92 -1.83
CA GLY A 33 -14.76 -4.77 -3.20
C GLY A 33 -16.07 -5.53 -3.47
N SER A 34 -16.24 -6.72 -2.89
CA SER A 34 -17.48 -7.51 -3.08
C SER A 34 -18.67 -6.88 -2.37
N TYR A 35 -18.58 -6.75 -1.04
CA TYR A 35 -19.70 -6.30 -0.20
C TYR A 35 -19.96 -4.81 -0.37
N GLY A 36 -18.92 -4.01 -0.57
CA GLY A 36 -19.06 -2.58 -0.84
C GLY A 36 -19.88 -2.34 -2.09
N THR A 37 -19.60 -3.06 -3.18
CA THR A 37 -20.37 -2.93 -4.43
C THR A 37 -21.79 -3.43 -4.28
N LEU A 38 -22.02 -4.54 -3.56
CA LEU A 38 -23.38 -5.03 -3.29
C LEU A 38 -24.22 -4.03 -2.50
N ILE A 39 -23.66 -3.45 -1.44
CA ILE A 39 -24.35 -2.46 -0.61
C ILE A 39 -24.66 -1.19 -1.42
N LEU A 40 -23.71 -0.74 -2.24
CA LEU A 40 -23.93 0.39 -3.15
C LEU A 40 -25.06 0.11 -4.13
N LEU A 41 -25.09 -1.09 -4.69
CA LEU A 41 -26.10 -1.48 -5.66
C LEU A 41 -27.49 -1.63 -5.01
N GLN A 42 -27.56 -2.17 -3.78
CA GLN A 42 -28.79 -2.22 -2.99
C GLN A 42 -29.33 -0.81 -2.68
N LYS A 43 -28.44 0.13 -2.33
CA LYS A 43 -28.81 1.53 -2.10
C LYS A 43 -29.31 2.22 -3.37
N LEU A 44 -28.68 1.96 -4.51
CA LEU A 44 -29.06 2.53 -5.81
C LEU A 44 -30.36 1.96 -6.36
N MET A 45 -30.57 0.65 -6.21
CA MET A 45 -31.78 -0.04 -6.70
C MET A 45 -32.94 -0.01 -5.72
N GLY A 46 -32.77 0.57 -4.53
CA GLY A 46 -33.84 0.76 -3.54
C GLY A 46 -34.33 -0.54 -2.89
N GLY A 47 -33.59 -1.63 -2.97
CA GLY A 47 -34.03 -2.94 -2.48
C GLY A 47 -33.05 -4.08 -2.74
N THR A 48 -33.52 -5.31 -2.53
CA THR A 48 -32.72 -6.52 -2.75
C THR A 48 -32.34 -6.65 -4.21
N VAL A 49 -31.05 -6.77 -4.47
CA VAL A 49 -30.53 -6.95 -5.83
C VAL A 49 -30.57 -8.43 -6.19
N GLU A 50 -31.29 -8.77 -7.27
CA GLU A 50 -31.30 -10.14 -7.78
C GLU A 50 -29.91 -10.52 -8.34
N PRO A 51 -29.44 -11.76 -8.11
CA PRO A 51 -28.12 -12.21 -8.55
C PRO A 51 -28.09 -12.54 -10.05
N THR A 52 -28.41 -11.56 -10.89
CA THR A 52 -28.36 -11.62 -12.35
C THR A 52 -26.91 -11.57 -12.86
N LEU A 53 -26.71 -11.90 -14.15
CA LEU A 53 -25.38 -11.86 -14.77
C LEU A 53 -24.73 -10.47 -14.70
N ILE A 54 -25.51 -9.41 -14.90
CA ILE A 54 -25.03 -8.02 -14.84
C ILE A 54 -24.55 -7.68 -13.43
N VAL A 55 -25.33 -8.05 -12.42
CA VAL A 55 -25.00 -7.80 -11.01
C VAL A 55 -23.71 -8.50 -10.63
N ARG A 56 -23.53 -9.77 -11.06
CA ARG A 56 -22.29 -10.51 -10.83
C ARG A 56 -21.10 -9.87 -11.54
N ALA A 57 -21.26 -9.40 -12.77
CA ALA A 57 -20.21 -8.69 -13.48
C ALA A 57 -19.78 -7.41 -12.76
N VAL A 58 -20.75 -6.65 -12.23
CA VAL A 58 -20.48 -5.43 -11.45
C VAL A 58 -19.74 -5.74 -10.14
N ILE A 59 -20.09 -6.83 -9.45
CA ILE A 59 -19.37 -7.27 -8.24
C ILE A 59 -17.93 -7.66 -8.57
N VAL A 60 -17.69 -8.38 -9.67
CA VAL A 60 -16.33 -8.73 -10.11
C VAL A 60 -15.50 -7.48 -10.40
N MET A 61 -16.11 -6.47 -11.04
CA MET A 61 -15.45 -5.17 -11.23
C MET A 61 -15.17 -4.49 -9.88
N GLY A 62 -16.11 -4.54 -8.94
CA GLY A 62 -15.95 -4.04 -7.58
C GLY A 62 -14.79 -4.68 -6.82
N ILE A 63 -14.67 -6.01 -6.92
CA ILE A 63 -13.57 -6.79 -6.36
C ILE A 63 -12.23 -6.36 -6.95
N ALA A 64 -12.14 -6.25 -8.28
CA ALA A 64 -10.92 -5.83 -8.96
C ALA A 64 -10.48 -4.44 -8.49
N VAL A 65 -11.41 -3.50 -8.38
CA VAL A 65 -11.16 -2.15 -7.85
C VAL A 65 -10.75 -2.21 -6.36
N GLY A 66 -11.42 -3.01 -5.55
CA GLY A 66 -11.11 -3.17 -4.11
C GLY A 66 -9.70 -3.71 -3.88
N ILE A 67 -9.30 -4.73 -4.62
CA ILE A 67 -7.95 -5.31 -4.60
C ILE A 67 -6.92 -4.28 -5.08
N ALA A 68 -7.17 -3.59 -6.19
CA ALA A 68 -6.26 -2.58 -6.72
C ALA A 68 -6.04 -1.44 -5.71
N CYS A 69 -7.09 -0.99 -5.03
CA CYS A 69 -7.01 0.07 -4.03
C CYS A 69 -6.21 -0.39 -2.79
N ALA A 70 -6.51 -1.58 -2.27
CA ALA A 70 -5.79 -2.13 -1.13
C ALA A 70 -4.30 -2.43 -1.43
N ALA A 71 -3.99 -2.86 -2.66
CA ALA A 71 -2.63 -3.04 -3.15
C ALA A 71 -1.87 -1.72 -3.19
N ALA A 72 -2.49 -0.69 -3.79
CA ALA A 72 -1.90 0.64 -3.91
C ALA A 72 -1.57 1.23 -2.54
N VAL A 73 -2.52 1.20 -1.60
CA VAL A 73 -2.32 1.71 -0.23
C VAL A 73 -1.18 0.96 0.47
N SER A 74 -1.16 -0.37 0.39
CA SER A 74 -0.13 -1.18 1.08
C SER A 74 1.28 -0.92 0.55
N ILE A 75 1.43 -0.79 -0.78
CA ILE A 75 2.71 -0.50 -1.42
C ILE A 75 3.17 0.92 -1.06
N VAL A 76 2.28 1.91 -1.13
CA VAL A 76 2.61 3.31 -0.81
C VAL A 76 2.97 3.46 0.66
N VAL A 77 2.18 2.90 1.58
CA VAL A 77 2.45 2.95 3.02
C VAL A 77 3.76 2.21 3.34
N GLY A 78 3.96 1.02 2.78
CA GLY A 78 5.22 0.29 2.92
C GLY A 78 6.42 1.09 2.42
N GLY A 79 6.30 1.73 1.25
CA GLY A 79 7.33 2.59 0.67
C GLY A 79 7.64 3.82 1.53
N LEU A 80 6.62 4.48 2.09
CA LEU A 80 6.78 5.61 3.00
C LEU A 80 7.49 5.20 4.29
N LEU A 81 7.08 4.08 4.90
CA LEU A 81 7.72 3.54 6.10
C LEU A 81 9.17 3.12 5.84
N GLY A 82 9.45 2.47 4.71
CA GLY A 82 10.80 2.12 4.30
C GLY A 82 11.69 3.35 4.04
N THR A 83 11.11 4.41 3.48
CA THR A 83 11.78 5.71 3.30
C THR A 83 12.12 6.33 4.66
N ALA A 84 11.17 6.33 5.60
CA ALA A 84 11.39 6.84 6.95
C ALA A 84 12.50 6.06 7.68
N MET A 85 12.49 4.73 7.61
CA MET A 85 13.56 3.90 8.16
C MET A 85 14.91 4.19 7.50
N GLY A 86 14.93 4.40 6.18
CA GLY A 86 16.13 4.83 5.45
C GLY A 86 16.73 6.12 5.99
N TYR A 87 15.89 7.10 6.37
CA TYR A 87 16.36 8.33 7.02
C TYR A 87 16.91 8.08 8.43
N VAL A 88 16.23 7.26 9.24
CA VAL A 88 16.67 6.93 10.61
C VAL A 88 18.04 6.26 10.60
N VAL A 89 18.26 5.29 9.70
CA VAL A 89 19.53 4.57 9.58
C VAL A 89 20.64 5.44 8.99
N SER A 90 20.30 6.39 8.12
CA SER A 90 21.28 7.31 7.52
C SER A 90 21.72 8.44 8.46
N ALA A 91 20.92 8.78 9.48
CA ALA A 91 21.21 9.85 10.43
C ALA A 91 22.54 9.66 11.22
N PRO A 92 22.85 8.49 11.81
CA PRO A 92 24.10 8.30 12.55
C PRO A 92 25.35 8.31 11.65
N ALA A 93 25.25 7.87 10.39
CA ALA A 93 26.36 7.93 9.43
C ALA A 93 26.72 9.38 9.07
N ILE A 94 25.71 10.23 8.86
CA ILE A 94 25.91 11.65 8.53
C ILE A 94 26.50 12.43 9.71
N MET A 95 26.13 12.06 10.94
CA MET A 95 26.69 12.67 12.17
C MET A 95 28.16 12.31 12.36
N ARG A 96 28.60 11.10 11.98
CA ARG A 96 30.01 10.71 11.96
C ARG A 96 30.78 11.44 10.85
N GLU A 97 30.23 11.51 9.64
CA GLU A 97 30.84 12.22 8.50
C GLU A 97 31.00 13.72 8.79
N LYS A 98 30.00 14.36 9.41
CA LYS A 98 30.09 15.76 9.88
C LYS A 98 31.12 15.95 10.99
N LYS A 99 31.26 14.99 11.93
CA LYS A 99 32.29 15.05 12.97
C LYS A 99 33.69 14.88 12.40
N GLU A 100 33.89 13.97 11.46
CA GLU A 100 35.20 13.77 10.81
C GLU A 100 35.59 14.95 9.92
N ALA A 101 34.62 15.58 9.24
CA ALA A 101 34.85 16.81 8.49
C ALA A 101 35.17 18.01 9.39
N ALA A 102 34.57 18.11 10.57
CA ALA A 102 34.84 19.17 11.55
C ALA A 102 36.15 18.96 12.35
N VAL A 103 36.67 17.73 12.41
CA VAL A 103 37.95 17.40 13.08
C VAL A 103 39.16 17.55 12.13
N LYS A 104 38.92 17.56 10.80
CA LYS A 104 39.95 17.76 9.78
C LYS A 104 40.08 19.21 9.27
N ALA A 105 39.26 20.13 9.77
CA ALA A 105 39.33 21.58 9.50
C ALA A 105 39.96 22.30 10.70
#